data_AF-A0A4Q5RAM1-F1
#
_entry.id   AF-A0A4Q5RAM1-F1
#
_cell.length_a   1.000
_cell.length_b   1.000
_cell.length_c   1.000
_cell.angle_alpha   90.00
_cell.angle_beta   90.00
_cell.angle_gamma   90.00
#
_symmetry.space_group_name_H-M   'P 1'
#
loop_
_entity.id
_entity.type
_entity.pdbx_description
1 polymer ?
#
loop_
_entity_poly.entity_id
_entity_poly.type
_entity_poly.pdbx_seq_one_letter_code
_entity_poly.pdbx_strand_id
1 'polypeptide(L)'
;MRAVIPHVDDLGGSHGANQAFLELARPGRVTCGSIIVPGPWFREIADAACADPSLDVGVHLTLTSEWETCRWAPISTVSRASG
;
A
#
# COMPACT_ATOMS: atom_id res chain seq x y z
N MET A 1 -20.67 -20.65 7.97
CA MET A 1 -20.15 -19.37 8.51
C MET A 1 -20.00 -18.38 7.36
N ARG A 2 -20.23 -17.08 7.58
CA ARG A 2 -19.98 -16.03 6.59
C ARG A 2 -18.99 -15.04 7.21
N ALA A 3 -17.98 -14.61 6.46
CA ALA A 3 -16.96 -13.67 6.91
C ALA A 3 -16.83 -12.52 5.90
N VAL A 4 -16.42 -11.36 6.41
CA VAL A 4 -16.13 -10.14 5.63
C VAL A 4 -14.77 -9.64 6.07
N ILE A 5 -13.92 -9.26 5.11
CA ILE A 5 -12.58 -8.72 5.34
C ILE A 5 -12.54 -7.31 4.75
N PRO A 6 -12.78 -6.27 5.55
CA PRO A 6 -12.63 -4.89 5.09
C PRO A 6 -11.15 -4.58 4.83
N HIS A 7 -10.81 -4.38 3.56
CA HIS A 7 -9.44 -4.16 3.07
C HIS A 7 -9.28 -2.75 2.51
N VAL A 8 -8.21 -2.06 2.89
CA VAL A 8 -7.84 -0.75 2.32
C VAL A 8 -6.76 -0.93 1.25
N ASP A 9 -7.05 -0.42 0.06
CA ASP A 9 -6.13 -0.50 -1.06
C ASP A 9 -5.21 0.72 -1.18
N ASP A 10 -4.20 0.63 -2.05
CA ASP A 10 -3.34 1.73 -2.48
C ASP A 10 -2.47 2.39 -1.39
N LEU A 11 -2.16 1.65 -0.32
CA LEU A 11 -1.20 2.13 0.68
C LEU A 11 0.15 2.39 0.00
N GLY A 12 0.89 3.39 0.45
CA GLY A 12 2.13 3.82 -0.16
C GLY A 12 1.98 4.68 -1.43
N GLY A 13 0.76 4.80 -1.99
CA GLY A 13 0.48 5.72 -3.10
C GLY A 13 0.44 7.20 -2.69
N SER A 14 -0.07 7.49 -1.49
CA SER A 14 -0.13 8.86 -0.93
C SER A 14 -0.03 8.86 0.59
N HIS A 15 0.43 9.98 1.16
CA HIS A 15 0.36 10.21 2.62
C HIS A 15 -1.07 10.06 3.14
N GLY A 16 -2.05 10.62 2.42
CA GLY A 16 -3.46 10.57 2.81
C GLY A 16 -3.99 9.14 2.91
N ALA A 17 -3.64 8.27 1.95
CA ALA A 17 -4.04 6.86 1.99
C ALA A 17 -3.45 6.14 3.21
N ASN A 18 -2.17 6.37 3.51
CA ASN A 18 -1.52 5.81 4.68
C ASN A 18 -2.18 6.26 5.99
N GLN A 19 -2.39 7.57 6.15
CA GLN A 19 -3.01 8.12 7.36
C GLN A 19 -4.43 7.59 7.55
N ALA A 20 -5.23 7.55 6.48
CA ALA A 20 -6.58 7.01 6.53
C ALA A 20 -6.60 5.54 6.98
N PHE A 21 -5.68 4.71 6.47
CA PHE A 21 -5.55 3.33 6.93
C PHE A 21 -5.20 3.26 8.41
N LEU A 22 -4.21 4.02 8.88
CA LEU A 22 -3.81 4.01 10.28
C LEU A 22 -4.94 4.48 11.21
N GLU A 23 -5.72 5.48 10.80
CA GLU A 23 -6.88 5.96 11.55
C GLU A 23 -8.03 4.94 11.61
N LEU A 24 -8.20 4.14 10.56
CA LEU A 24 -9.25 3.11 10.48
C LEU A 24 -8.84 1.78 11.11
N ALA A 25 -7.58 1.38 10.98
CA ALA A 25 -7.06 0.10 11.46
C ALA A 25 -6.94 0.07 12.99
N ARG A 26 -6.46 1.16 13.61
CA ARG A 26 -6.32 1.27 15.08
C ARG A 26 -7.61 0.96 15.86
N PRO A 27 -8.78 1.51 15.50
CA PRO A 27 -10.05 1.14 16.14
C PRO A 27 -10.69 -0.14 15.56
N GLY A 28 -10.02 -0.87 14.67
CA GLY A 28 -10.52 -2.12 14.08
C GLY A 28 -11.66 -1.94 13.06
N ARG A 29 -11.77 -0.78 12.41
CA ARG A 29 -12.79 -0.51 11.38
C ARG A 29 -12.46 -1.17 10.04
N VAL A 30 -11.18 -1.38 9.78
CA VAL A 30 -10.65 -2.18 8.68
C VAL A 30 -9.75 -3.25 9.26
N THR A 31 -9.65 -4.39 8.57
CA THR A 31 -8.90 -5.55 9.08
C THR A 31 -7.53 -5.67 8.46
N CYS A 32 -7.34 -5.18 7.23
CA CYS A 32 -6.06 -5.24 6.54
C CYS A 32 -5.94 -4.19 5.43
N GLY A 33 -4.77 -4.08 4.83
CA GLY A 33 -4.57 -3.31 3.60
C GLY A 33 -3.42 -3.85 2.76
N SER A 34 -3.12 -3.21 1.63
CA SER A 34 -2.00 -3.63 0.77
C SER A 34 -1.21 -2.45 0.22
N ILE A 35 0.11 -2.63 0.13
CA ILE A 35 1.05 -1.54 -0.14
C ILE A 35 1.57 -1.61 -1.58
N ILE A 36 1.42 -0.51 -2.32
CA ILE A 36 2.10 -0.23 -3.58
C ILE A 36 3.58 0.05 -3.27
N VAL A 37 4.41 -0.99 -3.36
CA VAL A 37 5.84 -0.93 -3.03
C VAL A 37 6.63 0.15 -3.79
N PRO A 38 6.43 0.38 -5.10
CA PRO A 38 7.16 1.45 -5.79
C PRO A 38 6.57 2.85 -5.52
N GLY A 39 5.47 2.95 -4.76
CA GLY A 39 4.79 4.20 -4.46
C GLY A 39 5.66 5.16 -3.60
N PRO A 40 5.55 6.48 -3.79
CA PRO A 40 6.42 7.45 -3.13
C PRO A 40 6.26 7.49 -1.60
N TRP A 41 5.15 6.98 -1.06
CA TRP A 41 4.86 6.93 0.37
C TRP A 41 4.98 5.53 0.96
N PHE A 42 5.59 4.58 0.23
CA PHE A 42 5.84 3.21 0.68
C PHE A 42 6.52 3.18 2.04
N ARG A 43 7.58 3.97 2.21
CA ARG A 43 8.43 3.92 3.40
C ARG A 43 7.66 4.26 4.68
N GLU A 44 6.76 5.24 4.61
CA GLU A 44 5.95 5.67 5.74
C GLU A 44 5.08 4.54 6.29
N ILE A 45 4.34 3.84 5.42
CA ILE A 45 3.45 2.77 5.86
C ILE A 45 4.22 1.49 6.22
N ALA A 46 5.32 1.21 5.52
CA ALA A 46 6.19 0.08 5.85
C ALA A 46 6.81 0.23 7.24
N ASP A 47 7.33 1.41 7.58
CA ASP A 47 7.89 1.68 8.91
C ASP A 47 6.81 1.59 10.00
N ALA A 48 5.58 2.05 9.72
CA ALA A 48 4.45 1.91 10.64
C ALA A 48 4.07 0.45 10.90
N ALA A 49 4.00 -0.37 9.84
CA ALA A 49 3.72 -1.80 9.96
C ALA A 49 4.85 -2.57 10.67
N CYS A 50 6.11 -2.19 10.46
CA CYS A 50 7.24 -2.75 11.21
C CYS A 50 7.18 -2.40 12.70
N ALA A 51 6.72 -1.19 13.04
CA ALA A 51 6.60 -0.73 14.42
C ALA A 51 5.38 -1.34 15.15
N ASP A 52 4.31 -1.68 14.42
CA ASP A 52 3.08 -2.25 14.96
C ASP A 52 2.68 -3.53 14.20
N PRO A 53 3.10 -4.71 14.70
CA PRO A 53 2.77 -6.00 14.08
C PRO A 53 1.28 -6.35 14.06
N SER A 54 0.41 -5.56 14.72
CA SER A 54 -1.05 -5.76 14.63
C SER A 54 -1.65 -5.22 13.32
N LEU A 55 -0.90 -4.40 12.59
CA LEU A 55 -1.29 -3.92 11.26
C LEU A 55 -1.07 -5.03 10.23
N ASP A 56 -2.16 -5.66 9.79
CA ASP A 56 -2.13 -6.64 8.70
C ASP A 56 -2.01 -5.92 7.35
N VAL A 57 -0.81 -5.99 6.75
CA VAL A 57 -0.52 -5.37 5.45
C VAL A 57 0.09 -6.36 4.47
N GLY A 58 -0.49 -6.42 3.27
CA GLY A 58 -0.01 -7.20 2.14
C GLY A 58 0.73 -6.35 1.10
N VAL A 59 1.06 -6.99 -0.03
CA VAL A 59 1.68 -6.34 -1.20
C VAL A 59 0.61 -6.11 -2.26
N HIS A 60 0.46 -4.86 -2.70
CA HIS A 60 -0.34 -4.51 -3.87
C HIS A 60 0.56 -4.58 -5.11
N LEU A 61 0.45 -5.66 -5.87
CA LEU A 61 1.19 -5.78 -7.14
C LEU A 61 0.61 -4.81 -8.16
N THR A 62 1.45 -3.90 -8.64
CA THR A 62 1.06 -2.91 -9.66
C THR A 62 1.88 -3.06 -10.93
N LEU A 63 1.19 -2.96 -12.07
CA LEU A 63 1.76 -2.87 -13.42
C LEU A 63 1.35 -1.56 -14.11
N THR A 64 0.63 -0.70 -13.40
CA THR A 64 0.14 0.59 -13.88
C THR A 64 0.68 1.71 -12.98
N SER A 65 0.61 2.93 -13.47
CA SER A 65 0.88 4.13 -12.67
C SER A 65 0.04 5.25 -13.24
N GLU A 66 -1.23 5.24 -12.88
CA GLU A 66 -2.31 5.95 -13.58
C GLU A 66 -2.37 7.45 -13.29
N TRP A 67 -1.86 7.90 -12.14
CA TRP A 67 -1.89 9.30 -11.73
C TRP A 67 -0.94 10.15 -12.56
N GLU A 68 -1.37 11.35 -12.97
CA GLU A 68 -0.53 12.21 -13.83
C GLU A 68 0.72 12.75 -13.12
N THR A 69 0.55 13.19 -11.87
CA THR A 69 1.57 13.92 -11.10
C THR A 69 2.26 13.07 -10.03
N CYS A 70 1.74 11.88 -9.71
CA CYS A 70 2.28 10.97 -8.70
C CYS A 70 2.53 9.60 -9.34
N ARG A 71 3.58 9.51 -10.15
CA ARG A 71 3.94 8.26 -10.84
C ARG A 71 5.05 7.51 -10.14
N TRP A 72 5.08 6.20 -10.36
CA TRP A 72 6.10 5.29 -9.87
C TRP A 72 6.64 4.43 -11.01
N ALA A 73 7.94 4.11 -10.93
CA ALA A 73 8.63 3.26 -11.90
C ALA A 73 8.66 1.79 -11.42
N PRO A 74 8.86 0.82 -12.33
CA PRO A 74 9.12 -0.57 -11.94
C PRO A 74 10.34 -0.69 -11.02
N ILE A 75 10.29 -1.63 -10.06
CA ILE A 75 11.37 -1.89 -9.11
C ILE A 75 12.57 -2.57 -9.79
N SER A 76 12.32 -3.40 -10.81
CA SER A 76 13.37 -4.16 -11.48
C SER A 76 14.13 -3.33 -12.51
N THR A 77 13.50 -2.98 -13.61
CA THR A 77 14.13 -2.30 -14.74
C THR A 77 13.09 -1.56 -15.60
N VAL A 78 13.57 -0.52 -16.28
CA VAL A 78 12.82 0.23 -17.31
C VAL A 78 13.30 -0.10 -18.72
N SER A 79 14.29 -1.00 -18.85
CA SER A 79 14.81 -1.41 -20.16
C SER A 79 13.74 -2.15 -20.95
N ARG A 80 13.54 -1.76 -22.21
CA ARG A 80 12.65 -2.49 -23.12
C ARG A 80 13.16 -3.87 -23.51
N ALA A 81 14.44 -4.16 -23.25
CA ALA A 81 15.09 -5.41 -23.63
C ALA A 81 15.10 -6.46 -22.51
N SER A 82 14.41 -6.23 -21.39
CA SER A 82 14.45 -7.11 -20.21
C SER A 82 13.41 -8.25 -20.21
N GLY A 83 12.75 -8.50 -21.34
CA GLY A 83 11.73 -9.53 -21.51
C GLY A 83 12.27 -10.79 -22.17
#